data_AF-A0A6I4IFK7-F1
#
_entry.id   AF-A0A6I4IFK7-F1
#
_cell.length_a   1.000
_cell.length_b   1.000
_cell.length_c   1.000
_cell.angle_alpha   90.00
_cell.angle_beta   90.00
_cell.angle_gamma   90.00
#
_symmetry.space_group_name_H-M   'P 1'
#
loop_
_entity.id
_entity.type
_entity.pdbx_description
1 polymer ?
#
loop_
_entity_poly.entity_id
_entity_poly.type
_entity_poly.pdbx_seq_one_letter_code
_entity_poly.pdbx_strand_id
1 'polypeptide(L)'
;MAVIKLQTFIEAPVANCFNLARSIDVHVESMHSHREKAIAGITKGLIHLNEAVTWKAMHFCLPFKMTVKIIELNDPGYFVDAMTVGPFKYMRHYHAFWPQPHGTLMEDEFVFRSPLGHLGNMIDKWLLKPYLTKLLQRRNLYIKQAAENALNNRTIPFTCSR
;
A
#
# COMPACT_ATOMS: atom_id res chain seq x y z
N MET A 1 -17.04 10.95 5.18
CA MET A 1 -16.32 9.75 4.69
C MET A 1 -15.74 10.10 3.33
N ALA A 2 -14.46 9.84 3.14
CA ALA A 2 -13.75 10.11 1.90
C ALA A 2 -13.35 8.80 1.24
N VAL A 3 -13.40 8.79 -0.09
CA VAL A 3 -12.99 7.67 -0.94
C VAL A 3 -11.94 8.16 -1.92
N ILE A 4 -10.86 7.42 -2.03
CA ILE A 4 -9.80 7.58 -3.03
C ILE A 4 -9.81 6.33 -3.89
N LYS A 5 -9.80 6.50 -5.21
CA LYS A 5 -9.68 5.42 -6.19
C LYS A 5 -8.46 5.69 -7.04
N LEU A 6 -7.57 4.72 -7.15
CA LEU A 6 -6.38 4.79 -7.98
C LEU A 6 -6.31 3.54 -8.87
N GLN A 7 -5.76 3.74 -10.06
CA GLN A 7 -5.40 2.65 -10.97
C GLN A 7 -3.93 2.82 -11.33
N THR A 8 -3.19 1.73 -11.40
CA THR A 8 -1.78 1.72 -11.76
C THR A 8 -1.51 0.50 -12.61
N PHE A 9 -1.14 0.72 -13.87
CA PHE A 9 -0.68 -0.35 -14.75
C PHE A 9 0.78 -0.65 -14.47
N ILE A 10 1.12 -1.93 -14.30
CA ILE A 10 2.45 -2.43 -13.95
C ILE A 10 2.82 -3.52 -14.96
N GLU A 11 3.96 -3.37 -15.62
CA GLU A 11 4.48 -4.33 -16.61
C GLU A 11 5.14 -5.52 -15.90
N ALA A 12 4.37 -6.21 -15.04
CA ALA A 12 4.83 -7.38 -14.33
C ALA A 12 3.70 -8.39 -14.06
N PRO A 13 4.03 -9.68 -13.83
CA PRO A 13 3.05 -10.69 -13.47
C PRO A 13 2.26 -10.33 -12.20
N VAL A 14 0.99 -10.73 -12.18
CA VAL A 14 0.05 -10.44 -11.09
C VAL A 14 0.57 -10.89 -9.72
N ALA A 15 1.18 -12.07 -9.64
CA ALA A 15 1.73 -12.61 -8.39
C ALA A 15 2.86 -11.74 -7.82
N ASN A 16 3.70 -11.15 -8.68
CA ASN A 16 4.77 -10.26 -8.23
C ASN A 16 4.18 -8.96 -7.67
N CYS A 17 3.23 -8.36 -8.39
CA CYS A 17 2.56 -7.13 -7.97
C CYS A 17 1.82 -7.33 -6.63
N PHE A 18 1.05 -8.42 -6.52
CA PHE A 18 0.32 -8.80 -5.32
C PHE A 18 1.25 -8.99 -4.11
N ASN A 19 2.34 -9.74 -4.28
CA ASN A 19 3.29 -10.01 -3.21
C ASN A 19 4.06 -8.75 -2.77
N LEU A 20 4.46 -7.89 -3.71
CA LEU A 20 5.10 -6.62 -3.37
C LEU A 20 4.16 -5.68 -2.62
N ALA A 21 2.88 -5.63 -3.02
CA ALA A 21 1.89 -4.78 -2.37
C ALA A 21 1.60 -5.17 -0.90
N ARG A 22 1.70 -6.47 -0.58
CA ARG A 22 1.53 -7.01 0.79
C ARG A 22 2.84 -7.25 1.55
N SER A 23 3.98 -6.83 1.00
CA SER A 23 5.27 -6.93 1.69
C SER A 23 5.43 -5.79 2.68
N ILE A 24 5.71 -6.12 3.95
CA ILE A 24 5.99 -5.15 5.00
C ILE A 24 7.30 -4.40 4.71
N ASP A 25 8.30 -5.09 4.16
CA ASP A 25 9.59 -4.50 3.83
C ASP A 25 9.42 -3.43 2.73
N VAL A 26 8.69 -3.77 1.65
CA VAL A 26 8.36 -2.83 0.56
C VAL A 26 7.53 -1.66 1.07
N HIS A 27 6.60 -1.90 2.00
CA HIS A 27 5.79 -0.85 2.59
C HIS A 27 6.68 0.19 3.30
N VAL A 28 7.56 -0.27 4.20
CA VAL A 28 8.52 0.59 4.93
C VAL A 28 9.43 1.35 3.96
N GLU A 29 9.97 0.68 2.94
CA GLU A 29 10.85 1.31 1.94
C GLU A 29 10.11 2.40 1.15
N SER A 30 8.88 2.12 0.70
CA SER A 30 8.06 3.08 -0.04
C SER A 30 7.71 4.33 0.78
N MET A 31 7.69 4.21 2.11
CA MET A 31 7.34 5.26 3.08
C MET A 31 8.54 5.82 3.84
N HIS A 32 9.77 5.56 3.38
CA HIS A 32 11.00 6.00 4.06
C HIS A 32 11.03 7.51 4.37
N SER A 33 10.48 8.35 3.47
CA SER A 33 10.40 9.81 3.69
C SER A 33 9.53 10.23 4.89
N HIS A 34 8.67 9.33 5.39
CA HIS A 34 7.78 9.54 6.53
C HIS A 34 8.29 8.85 7.80
N ARG A 35 9.54 8.34 7.80
CA ARG A 35 10.15 7.61 8.92
C ARG A 35 9.29 6.46 9.43
N GLU A 36 8.53 5.84 8.52
CA GLU A 36 7.62 4.76 8.87
C GLU A 36 8.39 3.52 9.29
N LYS A 37 7.90 2.84 10.33
CA LYS A 37 8.45 1.60 10.87
C LYS A 37 7.32 0.66 11.27
N ALA A 38 7.47 -0.62 10.97
CA ALA A 38 6.66 -1.67 11.59
C ALA A 38 7.22 -1.97 12.99
N ILE A 39 6.41 -1.79 14.03
CA ILE A 39 6.85 -1.85 15.44
C ILE A 39 6.20 -2.97 16.27
N ALA A 40 5.14 -3.62 15.77
CA ALA A 40 4.50 -4.77 16.42
C ALA A 40 3.66 -5.57 15.41
N GLY A 41 3.35 -6.83 15.73
CA GLY A 41 2.70 -7.77 14.82
C GLY A 41 3.69 -8.32 13.80
N ILE A 42 3.25 -8.52 12.55
CA ILE A 42 4.14 -8.90 11.44
C ILE A 42 4.94 -7.68 11.00
N THR A 43 6.25 -7.71 11.21
CA THR A 43 7.13 -6.55 10.98
C THR A 43 8.08 -6.71 9.79
N LYS A 44 8.07 -7.87 9.13
CA LYS A 44 8.88 -8.19 7.95
C LYS A 44 8.16 -9.22 7.08
N GLY A 45 8.58 -9.33 5.82
CA GLY A 45 8.04 -10.31 4.89
C GLY A 45 6.61 -10.00 4.47
N LEU A 46 5.90 -11.03 4.05
CA LEU A 46 4.55 -10.90 3.52
C LEU A 46 3.53 -11.00 4.65
N ILE A 47 2.54 -10.09 4.67
CA ILE A 47 1.40 -10.21 5.58
C ILE A 47 0.31 -11.10 4.97
N HIS A 48 -0.35 -11.89 5.81
CA HIS A 48 -1.38 -12.85 5.43
C HIS A 48 -2.74 -12.55 6.09
N LEU A 49 -3.77 -13.30 5.68
CA LEU A 49 -5.11 -13.19 6.22
C LEU A 49 -5.10 -13.31 7.75
N ASN A 50 -5.86 -12.43 8.41
CA ASN A 50 -5.97 -12.32 9.86
C ASN A 50 -4.71 -11.84 10.61
N GLU A 51 -3.61 -11.58 9.93
CA GLU A 51 -2.44 -10.98 10.54
C GLU A 51 -2.59 -9.46 10.63
N ALA A 52 -1.87 -8.88 11.58
CA ALA A 52 -1.87 -7.45 11.83
C ALA A 52 -0.45 -6.91 11.92
N VAL A 53 -0.30 -5.64 11.56
CA VAL A 53 0.95 -4.88 11.69
C VAL A 53 0.64 -3.53 12.32
N THR A 54 1.52 -3.11 13.23
CA THR A 54 1.49 -1.78 13.83
C THR A 54 2.57 -0.90 13.22
N TRP A 55 2.14 0.18 12.58
CA TRP A 55 2.97 1.22 12.03
C TRP A 55 3.23 2.33 13.04
N LYS A 56 4.45 2.87 13.03
CA LYS A 56 4.81 4.16 13.61
C LYS A 56 5.40 5.03 12.52
N ALA A 57 4.80 6.17 12.24
CA ALA A 57 5.22 7.10 11.20
C ALA A 57 5.20 8.54 11.69
N MET A 58 5.75 9.45 10.89
CA MET A 58 5.70 10.89 11.10
C MET A 58 5.02 11.54 9.90
N HIS A 59 3.79 12.04 10.11
CA HIS A 59 3.04 12.79 9.11
C HIS A 59 2.81 14.21 9.65
N PHE A 60 3.05 15.24 8.84
CA PHE A 60 2.94 16.65 9.26
C PHE A 60 3.74 16.98 10.54
N CYS A 61 4.90 16.36 10.72
CA CYS A 61 5.73 16.45 11.93
C CYS A 61 5.07 15.94 13.22
N LEU A 62 3.92 15.25 13.14
CA LEU A 62 3.25 14.63 14.28
C LEU A 62 3.49 13.11 14.28
N PRO A 63 3.80 12.52 15.45
CA PRO A 63 3.93 11.07 15.56
C PRO A 63 2.57 10.41 15.37
N PHE A 64 2.55 9.37 14.56
CA PHE A 64 1.37 8.61 14.20
C PHE A 64 1.61 7.14 14.51
N LYS A 65 0.64 6.49 15.16
CA LYS A 65 0.65 5.04 15.38
C LYS A 65 -0.66 4.44 14.86
N MET A 66 -0.58 3.38 14.07
CA MET A 66 -1.74 2.73 13.49
C MET A 66 -1.53 1.23 13.37
N THR A 67 -2.51 0.46 13.79
CA THR A 67 -2.57 -0.99 13.62
C THR A 67 -3.57 -1.30 12.53
N VAL A 68 -3.14 -2.06 11.52
CA VAL A 68 -3.98 -2.55 10.44
C VAL A 68 -3.96 -4.08 10.45
N LYS A 69 -5.07 -4.69 10.04
CA LYS A 69 -5.25 -6.14 9.94
C LYS A 69 -5.72 -6.49 8.53
N ILE A 70 -5.20 -7.56 7.95
CA ILE A 70 -5.77 -8.13 6.72
C ILE A 70 -7.07 -8.85 7.08
N ILE A 71 -8.20 -8.32 6.59
CA ILE A 71 -9.53 -8.86 6.88
C ILE A 71 -10.08 -9.73 5.75
N GLU A 72 -9.59 -9.56 4.54
CA GLU A 72 -9.93 -10.39 3.38
C GLU A 72 -8.68 -10.62 2.53
N LEU A 73 -8.54 -11.80 1.95
CA LEU A 73 -7.41 -12.14 1.08
C LEU A 73 -7.83 -13.24 0.10
N ASN A 74 -7.60 -12.98 -1.18
CA ASN A 74 -7.72 -13.92 -2.29
C ASN A 74 -6.44 -13.82 -3.12
N ASP A 75 -5.56 -14.80 -2.99
CA ASP A 75 -4.27 -14.80 -3.70
C ASP A 75 -4.44 -15.26 -5.15
N PRO A 76 -3.90 -14.55 -6.17
CA PRO A 76 -3.26 -13.23 -6.14
C PRO A 76 -4.22 -12.09 -6.56
N GLY A 77 -5.53 -12.30 -6.49
CA GLY A 77 -6.55 -11.39 -7.02
C GLY A 77 -6.79 -10.13 -6.21
N TYR A 78 -6.96 -10.24 -4.89
CA TYR A 78 -7.22 -9.06 -4.04
C TYR A 78 -6.89 -9.29 -2.57
N PHE A 79 -6.71 -8.20 -1.82
CA PHE A 79 -6.71 -8.24 -0.36
C PHE A 79 -7.28 -6.94 0.21
N VAL A 80 -7.73 -7.01 1.46
CA VAL A 80 -8.28 -5.87 2.19
C VAL A 80 -7.57 -5.74 3.52
N ASP A 81 -6.98 -4.57 3.76
CA ASP A 81 -6.58 -4.17 5.09
C ASP A 81 -7.59 -3.20 5.71
N ALA A 82 -7.76 -3.31 7.02
CA ALA A 82 -8.60 -2.40 7.80
C ALA A 82 -7.88 -1.99 9.07
N MET A 83 -8.01 -0.71 9.42
CA MET A 83 -7.44 -0.20 10.66
C MET A 83 -8.24 -0.70 11.87
N THR A 84 -7.54 -1.30 12.83
CA THR A 84 -8.13 -1.75 14.10
C THR A 84 -7.90 -0.75 15.22
N VAL A 85 -6.74 -0.08 15.23
CA VAL A 85 -6.39 0.97 16.19
C VAL A 85 -5.65 2.07 15.45
N GLY A 86 -6.05 3.32 15.61
CA GLY A 86 -5.35 4.43 14.98
C GLY A 86 -6.17 5.71 15.03
N PRO A 87 -5.74 6.75 14.31
CA PRO A 87 -6.31 8.08 14.46
C PRO A 87 -7.54 8.32 13.60
N PHE A 88 -7.83 7.47 12.60
CA PHE A 88 -9.08 7.55 11.87
C PHE A 88 -10.22 6.96 12.71
N LYS A 89 -11.46 7.43 12.48
CA LYS A 89 -12.66 6.74 12.98
C LYS A 89 -12.91 5.44 12.22
N TYR A 90 -12.50 5.41 10.95
CA TYR A 90 -12.61 4.26 10.06
C TYR A 90 -11.54 4.38 8.98
N MET A 91 -10.89 3.26 8.65
CA MET A 91 -10.02 3.14 7.49
C MET A 91 -10.11 1.70 6.97
N ARG A 92 -10.33 1.57 5.66
CA ARG A 92 -10.31 0.32 4.92
C ARG A 92 -9.63 0.58 3.58
N HIS A 93 -8.72 -0.31 3.21
CA HIS A 93 -8.02 -0.26 1.94
C HIS A 93 -8.24 -1.57 1.20
N TYR A 94 -8.86 -1.48 0.03
CA TYR A 94 -9.03 -2.59 -0.87
C TYR A 94 -7.99 -2.50 -1.98
N HIS A 95 -7.30 -3.60 -2.21
CA HIS A 95 -6.32 -3.76 -3.28
C HIS A 95 -6.80 -4.88 -4.20
N ALA A 96 -7.00 -4.58 -5.49
CA ALA A 96 -7.31 -5.56 -6.52
C ALA A 96 -6.25 -5.59 -7.61
N PHE A 97 -6.03 -6.77 -8.18
CA PHE A 97 -5.02 -7.01 -9.18
C PHE A 97 -5.65 -7.80 -10.32
N TRP A 98 -5.66 -7.20 -11.50
CA TRP A 98 -6.24 -7.79 -12.70
C TRP A 98 -5.13 -8.12 -13.68
N PRO A 99 -4.90 -9.41 -14.01
CA PRO A 99 -4.00 -9.78 -15.09
C PRO A 99 -4.41 -9.10 -16.40
N GLN A 100 -3.45 -8.56 -17.13
CA GLN A 100 -3.61 -7.92 -18.44
C GLN A 100 -2.62 -8.53 -19.43
N PRO A 101 -2.83 -8.42 -20.76
CA PRO A 101 -1.94 -9.02 -21.76
C PRO A 101 -0.46 -8.64 -21.62
N HIS A 102 -0.16 -7.44 -21.11
CA HIS A 102 1.21 -6.92 -20.97
C HIS A 102 1.60 -6.63 -19.51
N GLY A 103 0.89 -7.17 -18.53
CA GLY A 103 1.19 -6.89 -17.13
C GLY A 103 -0.01 -7.06 -16.20
N THR A 104 -0.13 -6.16 -15.24
CA THR A 104 -1.17 -6.18 -14.21
C THR A 104 -1.75 -4.77 -14.05
N LEU A 105 -3.08 -4.67 -14.02
CA LEU A 105 -3.77 -3.47 -13.56
C LEU A 105 -4.00 -3.60 -12.05
N MET A 106 -3.31 -2.79 -11.26
CA MET A 106 -3.55 -2.67 -9.82
C MET A 106 -4.57 -1.55 -9.57
N GLU A 107 -5.61 -1.86 -8.80
CA GLU A 107 -6.63 -0.90 -8.37
C GLU A 107 -6.64 -0.79 -6.85
N ASP A 108 -6.68 0.44 -6.36
CA ASP A 108 -6.82 0.73 -4.93
C ASP A 108 -8.11 1.48 -4.69
N GLU A 109 -8.89 1.02 -3.72
CA GLU A 109 -9.98 1.79 -3.13
C GLU A 109 -9.67 2.02 -1.64
N PHE A 110 -9.30 3.25 -1.31
CA PHE A 110 -8.99 3.67 0.05
C PHE A 110 -10.14 4.49 0.63
N VAL A 111 -10.79 3.95 1.65
CA VAL A 111 -11.93 4.57 2.33
C VAL A 111 -11.52 4.96 3.73
N PHE A 112 -11.71 6.22 4.10
CA PHE A 112 -11.39 6.68 5.45
C PHE A 112 -12.36 7.74 5.97
N ARG A 113 -12.32 7.92 7.29
CA ARG A 113 -13.08 8.96 8.00
C ARG A 113 -12.26 9.50 9.15
N SER A 114 -12.02 10.81 9.16
CA SER A 114 -11.35 11.46 10.29
C SER A 114 -12.16 11.42 11.58
N PRO A 115 -11.46 11.57 12.74
CA PRO A 115 -12.13 11.88 13.99
C PRO A 115 -12.74 13.29 13.91
N LEU A 116 -13.59 13.67 14.87
CA LEU A 116 -14.18 15.04 15.00
C LEU A 116 -15.38 15.40 14.09
N GLY A 117 -16.19 14.42 13.67
CA GLY A 117 -17.54 14.69 13.14
C GLY A 117 -17.58 15.61 11.92
N HIS A 118 -18.32 16.73 12.00
CA HIS A 118 -18.47 17.68 10.88
C HIS A 118 -17.18 18.43 10.53
N LEU A 119 -16.36 18.80 11.51
CA LEU A 119 -15.06 19.42 11.28
C LEU A 119 -14.10 18.44 10.59
N GLY A 120 -14.16 17.17 11.00
CA GLY A 120 -13.43 16.07 10.35
C GLY A 120 -13.74 15.94 8.86
N ASN A 121 -14.98 16.18 8.42
CA ASN A 121 -15.33 16.11 6.99
C ASN A 121 -14.66 17.20 6.16
N MET A 122 -14.46 18.41 6.71
CA MET A 122 -13.75 19.49 6.01
C MET A 122 -12.26 19.17 5.90
N ILE A 123 -11.64 18.69 6.98
CA ILE A 123 -10.23 18.26 7.00
C ILE A 123 -10.02 17.09 6.03
N ASP A 124 -10.93 16.12 6.02
CA ASP A 124 -10.95 15.00 5.07
C ASP A 124 -10.91 15.50 3.62
N LYS A 125 -11.78 16.46 3.27
CA LYS A 125 -11.91 16.94 1.90
C LYS A 125 -10.73 17.79 1.44
N TRP A 126 -10.30 18.74 2.26
CA TRP A 126 -9.37 19.79 1.83
C TRP A 126 -7.91 19.48 2.13
N LEU A 127 -7.63 18.67 3.16
CA LEU A 127 -6.26 18.39 3.60
C LEU A 127 -5.90 16.91 3.40
N LEU A 128 -6.65 15.99 4.02
CA LEU A 128 -6.25 14.59 4.10
C LEU A 128 -6.45 13.83 2.80
N LYS A 129 -7.58 14.03 2.09
CA LYS A 129 -7.80 13.32 0.82
C LYS A 129 -6.71 13.66 -0.20
N PRO A 130 -6.39 14.94 -0.51
CA PRO A 130 -5.29 15.26 -1.43
C PRO A 130 -3.93 14.72 -0.95
N TYR A 131 -3.66 14.79 0.36
CA TYR A 131 -2.43 14.28 0.95
C TYR A 131 -2.29 12.76 0.79
N LEU A 132 -3.30 12.01 1.23
CA LEU A 132 -3.33 10.55 1.16
C LEU A 132 -3.34 10.06 -0.28
N THR A 133 -4.03 10.74 -1.20
CA THR A 133 -3.95 10.42 -2.63
C THR A 133 -2.52 10.47 -3.13
N LYS A 134 -1.76 11.53 -2.81
CA LYS A 134 -0.35 11.65 -3.21
C LYS A 134 0.52 10.58 -2.55
N LEU A 135 0.26 10.27 -1.28
CA LEU A 135 0.96 9.22 -0.53
C LEU A 135 0.78 7.85 -1.22
N LEU A 136 -0.47 7.50 -1.53
CA LEU A 136 -0.83 6.24 -2.19
C LEU A 136 -0.27 6.18 -3.62
N GLN A 137 -0.35 7.26 -4.40
CA GLN A 137 0.27 7.34 -5.73
C GLN A 137 1.79 7.08 -5.68
N ARG A 138 2.49 7.66 -4.70
CA ARG A 138 3.93 7.44 -4.50
C ARG A 138 4.24 5.98 -4.16
N ARG A 139 3.43 5.36 -3.29
CA ARG A 139 3.57 3.93 -2.96
C ARG A 139 3.33 3.05 -4.19
N ASN A 140 2.29 3.33 -4.97
CA ASN A 140 1.98 2.57 -6.17
C ASN A 140 3.08 2.68 -7.21
N LEU A 141 3.66 3.87 -7.38
CA LEU A 141 4.81 4.07 -8.25
C LEU A 141 6.03 3.28 -7.78
N TYR A 142 6.29 3.23 -6.47
CA TYR A 142 7.37 2.43 -5.90
C TYR A 142 7.16 0.92 -6.19
N ILE A 143 5.95 0.40 -5.94
CA ILE A 143 5.60 -1.00 -6.24
C ILE A 143 5.79 -1.30 -7.73
N LYS A 144 5.31 -0.41 -8.61
CA LYS A 144 5.49 -0.52 -10.06
C LYS A 144 6.96 -0.66 -10.42
N GLN A 145 7.79 0.27 -9.95
CA GLN A 145 9.23 0.27 -10.22
C GLN A 145 9.92 -0.99 -9.68
N ALA A 146 9.59 -1.42 -8.47
CA ALA A 146 10.15 -2.64 -7.88
C ALA A 146 9.77 -3.89 -8.68
N ALA A 147 8.52 -3.99 -9.12
CA ALA A 147 8.02 -5.12 -9.90
C ALA A 147 8.66 -5.21 -11.29
N GLU A 148 8.77 -4.07 -11.99
CA GLU A 148 9.33 -3.98 -13.34
C GLU A 148 10.85 -4.20 -13.35
N ASN A 149 11.57 -3.64 -12.37
CA ASN A 149 13.01 -3.83 -12.25
C ASN A 149 13.38 -5.29 -11.92
N ALA A 150 12.57 -5.98 -11.11
CA ALA A 150 12.81 -7.39 -10.79
C ALA A 150 12.73 -8.30 -12.03
N LEU A 151 12.01 -7.89 -13.08
CA LEU A 151 11.99 -8.59 -14.36
C LEU A 151 13.22 -8.28 -15.19
N ASN A 152 13.58 -6.99 -15.30
CA ASN A 152 14.75 -6.55 -16.08
C ASN A 152 16.07 -7.17 -15.60
N ASN A 153 16.21 -7.38 -14.28
CA ASN A 153 17.38 -8.03 -13.70
C ASN A 153 17.42 -9.56 -13.94
N ARG A 154 16.32 -10.18 -14.37
CA ARG A 154 16.29 -11.59 -14.80
C ARG A 154 16.64 -11.75 -16.29
N THR A 155 16.59 -10.66 -17.06
CA THR A 155 16.77 -10.68 -18.52
C THR A 155 18.19 -10.39 -18.99
N ILE A 156 19.19 -10.21 -18.11
CA ILE A 156 20.60 -10.16 -18.54
C ILE A 156 21.03 -11.59 -18.89
N PRO A 157 21.10 -11.99 -20.18
CA PRO A 157 21.69 -13.26 -20.52
C PRO A 157 23.20 -13.12 -20.27
N PHE A 158 23.82 -14.15 -19.74
CA PHE A 158 25.27 -14.30 -19.77
C PHE A 158 25.76 -13.98 -21.19
N THR A 159 26.36 -12.81 -21.40
CA THR A 159 27.16 -12.56 -22.59
C THR A 159 28.39 -13.44 -22.43
N CYS A 160 28.41 -14.57 -23.13
CA CYS A 160 29.61 -15.35 -23.33
C CYS A 160 30.62 -14.47 -24.07
N SER A 161 31.49 -13.81 -23.33
CA SER A 161 32.69 -13.17 -23.86
C SER A 161 33.61 -14.27 -24.40
N ARG A 162 33.90 -14.20 -25.69
CA ARG A 162 34.98 -14.94 -26.35
C ARG A 162 36.33 -14.43 -25.88
#